data_AF-A0A098EXN8-F1
#
_entry.id   AF-A0A098EXN8-F1
#
_cell.length_a   1.000
_cell.length_b   1.000
_cell.length_c   1.000
_cell.angle_alpha   90.00
_cell.angle_beta   90.00
_cell.angle_gamma   90.00
#
_symmetry.space_group_name_H-M   'P 1'
#
loop_
_entity.id
_entity.type
_entity.pdbx_description
1 polymer ?
#
loop_
_entity_poly.entity_id
_entity_poly.type
_entity_poly.pdbx_seq_one_letter_code
_entity_poly.pdbx_strand_id
1 'polypeptide(L)'
;MLNIFVGLIFVFFKTNFSFWDIGPTFYITNIIGYVLIFFGLNELERTNQPILKAKPYVIIMIAHSMIFFLLNITDHSPLTMGMSTTLEQIIVLAGVALIMAGMFMVFIIIFQLMDGLTSNMNKEVLYNLVTIMILLFILAGIDAFFNFVPTLSTIIMGALLLLEVLFLFCYYNAFVIKNEKLI
;
A
#
# COMPACT_ATOMS: atom_id res chain seq x y z
N MET A 1 -0.26 -18.50 -3.08
CA MET A 1 0.29 -17.49 -4.05
C MET A 1 -0.77 -16.54 -4.59
N LEU A 2 -1.88 -17.05 -5.11
CA LEU A 2 -3.03 -16.24 -5.53
C LEU A 2 -3.49 -15.27 -4.43
N ASN A 3 -3.43 -15.69 -3.16
CA ASN A 3 -3.76 -14.86 -2.00
C ASN A 3 -2.91 -13.57 -1.89
N ILE A 4 -1.61 -13.62 -2.21
CA ILE A 4 -0.78 -12.40 -2.23
C ILE A 4 -1.23 -11.48 -3.37
N PHE A 5 -1.46 -12.03 -4.56
CA PHE A 5 -1.89 -11.25 -5.71
C PHE A 5 -3.26 -10.58 -5.49
N VAL A 6 -4.26 -11.34 -5.03
CA VAL A 6 -5.58 -10.80 -4.68
C VAL A 6 -5.47 -9.78 -3.55
N GLY A 7 -4.62 -10.04 -2.56
CA GLY A 7 -4.37 -9.08 -1.49
C GLY A 7 -3.77 -7.76 -2.00
N LEU A 8 -2.82 -7.80 -2.94
CA LEU A 8 -2.29 -6.61 -3.59
C LEU A 8 -3.34 -5.86 -4.42
N ILE A 9 -4.28 -6.57 -5.08
CA ILE A 9 -5.42 -5.93 -5.74
C ILE A 9 -6.24 -5.13 -4.72
N PHE A 10 -6.56 -5.68 -3.55
CA PHE A 10 -7.32 -4.95 -2.53
C PHE A 10 -6.54 -3.74 -1.95
N VAL A 11 -5.22 -3.84 -1.85
CA VAL A 11 -4.38 -2.74 -1.35
C VAL A 11 -4.22 -1.62 -2.37
N PHE A 12 -4.06 -1.93 -3.66
CA PHE A 12 -3.88 -0.93 -4.73
C PHE A 12 -5.17 -0.42 -5.34
N PHE A 13 -6.13 -1.29 -5.59
CA PHE A 13 -7.33 -0.96 -6.35
C PHE A 13 -8.32 -0.21 -5.46
N LYS A 14 -7.97 1.05 -5.19
CA LYS A 14 -8.78 2.05 -4.52
C LYS A 14 -9.09 3.12 -5.56
N THR A 15 -10.35 3.38 -5.81
CA THR A 15 -10.82 4.40 -6.76
C THR A 15 -10.63 5.82 -6.23
N ASN A 16 -9.60 6.06 -5.43
CA ASN A 16 -9.40 7.29 -4.69
C ASN A 16 -8.42 8.16 -5.48
N PHE A 17 -8.96 8.94 -6.41
CA PHE A 17 -8.18 9.93 -7.16
C PHE A 17 -7.72 11.10 -6.29
N SER A 18 -8.31 11.27 -5.10
CA SER A 18 -7.86 12.23 -4.10
C SER A 18 -6.88 11.56 -3.14
N PHE A 19 -5.73 12.21 -2.93
CA PHE A 19 -4.70 11.74 -2.01
C PHE A 19 -5.21 11.60 -0.56
N TRP A 20 -6.15 12.47 -0.16
CA TRP A 20 -6.69 12.54 1.21
C TRP A 20 -8.03 11.79 1.39
N ASP A 21 -8.54 11.14 0.36
CA ASP A 21 -9.78 10.34 0.47
C ASP A 21 -9.49 9.01 1.19
N ILE A 22 -9.41 9.08 2.52
CA ILE A 22 -8.99 7.99 3.41
C ILE A 22 -10.08 7.77 4.46
N GLY A 23 -11.18 7.12 4.05
CA GLY A 23 -12.32 6.83 4.92
C GLY A 23 -12.37 5.37 5.45
N PRO A 24 -13.47 4.98 6.12
CA PRO A 24 -13.66 3.63 6.64
C PRO A 24 -13.49 2.54 5.57
N THR A 25 -14.02 2.77 4.36
CA THR A 25 -13.91 1.84 3.23
C THR A 25 -12.46 1.60 2.82
N PHE A 26 -11.61 2.64 2.85
CA PHE A 26 -10.18 2.55 2.55
C PHE A 26 -9.47 1.59 3.50
N TYR A 27 -9.82 1.61 4.79
CA TYR A 27 -9.20 0.75 5.80
C TYR A 27 -9.76 -0.67 5.80
N ILE A 28 -11.06 -0.86 5.51
CA ILE A 28 -11.63 -2.21 5.36
C ILE A 28 -10.95 -2.96 4.22
N THR A 29 -10.80 -2.32 3.05
CA THR A 29 -10.14 -2.97 1.91
C THR A 29 -8.68 -3.29 2.22
N ASN A 30 -7.98 -2.40 2.93
CA ASN A 30 -6.63 -2.68 3.42
C ASN A 30 -6.57 -3.87 4.38
N ILE A 31 -7.47 -3.95 5.36
CA ILE A 31 -7.51 -5.07 6.31
C ILE A 31 -7.66 -6.39 5.54
N ILE A 32 -8.63 -6.47 4.63
CA ILE A 32 -8.85 -7.65 3.79
C ILE A 32 -7.59 -7.95 2.96
N GLY A 33 -7.03 -6.95 2.30
CA GLY A 33 -5.85 -7.09 1.46
C GLY A 33 -4.64 -7.62 2.22
N TYR A 34 -4.30 -7.02 3.37
CA TYR A 34 -3.17 -7.45 4.18
C TYR A 34 -3.39 -8.81 4.85
N VAL A 35 -4.62 -9.16 5.23
CA VAL A 35 -4.95 -10.50 5.74
C VAL A 35 -4.71 -11.56 4.65
N LEU A 36 -5.12 -11.29 3.40
CA LEU A 36 -4.86 -12.19 2.27
C LEU A 36 -3.36 -12.31 1.97
N ILE A 37 -2.61 -11.19 2.00
CA ILE A 37 -1.15 -11.22 1.85
C ILE A 37 -0.54 -12.07 2.98
N PHE A 38 -0.95 -11.89 4.22
CA PHE A 38 -0.45 -12.66 5.36
C PHE A 38 -0.65 -14.18 5.20
N PHE A 39 -1.85 -14.62 4.79
CA PHE A 39 -2.09 -16.03 4.49
C PHE A 39 -1.21 -16.52 3.33
N GLY A 40 -1.08 -15.73 2.27
CA GLY A 40 -0.21 -16.06 1.15
C GLY A 40 1.29 -16.13 1.52
N LEU A 41 1.75 -15.33 2.48
CA LEU A 41 3.10 -15.41 3.03
C LEU A 41 3.31 -16.71 3.82
N ASN A 42 2.34 -17.12 4.64
CA ASN A 42 2.41 -18.36 5.41
C ASN A 42 2.42 -19.60 4.50
N GLU A 43 1.69 -19.57 3.37
CA GLU A 43 1.78 -20.63 2.36
C GLU A 43 3.19 -20.78 1.77
N LEU A 44 3.90 -19.66 1.61
CA LEU A 44 5.24 -19.59 1.01
C LEU A 44 6.39 -19.79 2.01
N GLU A 45 6.09 -19.89 3.30
CA GLU A 45 7.08 -19.99 4.38
C GLU A 45 8.03 -21.20 4.21
N ARG A 46 7.54 -22.28 3.59
CA ARG A 46 8.34 -23.50 3.37
C ARG A 46 9.21 -23.45 2.12
N THR A 47 8.88 -22.59 1.14
CA THR A 47 9.50 -22.61 -0.19
C THR A 47 10.32 -21.36 -0.50
N ASN A 48 10.09 -20.24 0.20
CA ASN A 48 10.70 -18.96 -0.15
C ASN A 48 11.03 -18.10 1.09
N GLN A 49 12.19 -18.37 1.69
CA GLN A 49 12.66 -17.68 2.90
C GLN A 49 12.79 -16.14 2.74
N PRO A 50 13.25 -15.58 1.62
CA PRO A 50 13.31 -14.12 1.44
C PRO A 50 11.96 -13.40 1.61
N ILE A 51 10.86 -14.02 1.15
CA ILE A 51 9.50 -13.45 1.20
C ILE A 51 9.03 -13.24 2.65
N LEU A 52 9.55 -14.02 3.60
CA LEU A 52 9.17 -13.93 5.02
C LEU A 52 9.54 -12.59 5.66
N LYS A 53 10.50 -11.85 5.08
CA LYS A 53 10.83 -10.50 5.53
C LYS A 53 9.65 -9.54 5.43
N ALA A 54 8.68 -9.80 4.54
CA ALA A 54 7.47 -8.99 4.41
C ALA A 54 6.49 -9.18 5.59
N LYS A 55 6.51 -10.34 6.27
CA LYS A 55 5.54 -10.74 7.30
C LYS A 55 5.39 -9.73 8.46
N PRO A 56 6.46 -9.22 9.10
CA PRO A 56 6.30 -8.22 10.16
C PRO A 56 5.63 -6.93 9.67
N TYR A 57 5.96 -6.46 8.46
CA TYR A 57 5.36 -5.26 7.88
C TYR A 57 3.87 -5.45 7.59
N VAL A 58 3.48 -6.63 7.09
CA VAL A 58 2.08 -6.96 6.85
C VAL A 58 1.28 -7.01 8.17
N ILE A 59 1.84 -7.59 9.24
CA ILE A 59 1.19 -7.61 10.55
C ILE A 59 0.99 -6.19 11.09
N ILE A 60 2.03 -5.35 11.00
CA ILE A 60 1.96 -3.94 11.39
C ILE A 60 0.86 -3.23 10.59
N MET A 61 0.76 -3.49 9.30
CA MET A 61 -0.26 -2.87 8.45
C MET A 61 -1.68 -3.36 8.72
N ILE A 62 -1.88 -4.60 9.15
CA ILE A 62 -3.18 -5.07 9.65
C ILE A 62 -3.57 -4.27 10.90
N ALA A 63 -2.67 -4.18 11.89
CA ALA A 63 -2.92 -3.44 13.12
C ALA A 63 -3.15 -1.94 12.87
N HIS A 64 -2.30 -1.31 12.06
CA HIS A 64 -2.46 0.07 11.61
C HIS A 64 -3.83 0.29 10.98
N SER A 65 -4.21 -0.54 10.02
CA SER A 65 -5.49 -0.40 9.33
C SER A 65 -6.68 -0.61 10.26
N MET A 66 -6.60 -1.53 11.22
CA MET A 66 -7.63 -1.71 12.24
C MET A 66 -7.77 -0.49 13.16
N ILE A 67 -6.66 0.06 13.65
CA ILE A 67 -6.68 1.25 14.51
C ILE A 67 -7.31 2.42 13.78
N PHE A 68 -6.86 2.73 12.57
CA PHE A 68 -7.40 3.85 11.80
C PHE A 68 -8.82 3.62 11.31
N PHE A 69 -9.21 2.36 11.05
CA PHE A 69 -10.62 2.03 10.82
C PHE A 69 -11.49 2.40 12.01
N LEU A 70 -11.10 1.99 13.22
CA LEU A 70 -11.81 2.31 14.46
C LEU A 70 -11.88 3.82 14.70
N LEU A 71 -10.79 4.56 14.45
CA LEU A 71 -10.79 6.02 14.55
C LEU A 71 -11.75 6.68 13.54
N ASN A 72 -11.84 6.15 12.31
CA ASN A 72 -12.74 6.68 11.29
C ASN A 72 -14.22 6.43 11.61
N ILE A 73 -14.59 5.23 12.08
CA ILE A 73 -16.01 4.95 12.41
C ILE A 73 -16.48 5.62 13.70
N THR A 74 -15.56 6.13 14.51
CA THR A 74 -15.86 6.86 15.75
C THR A 74 -15.75 8.38 15.58
N ASP A 75 -15.53 8.88 14.36
CA ASP A 75 -15.30 10.31 14.05
C ASP A 75 -14.08 10.94 14.75
N HIS A 76 -13.14 10.11 15.21
CA HIS A 76 -11.85 10.52 15.78
C HIS A 76 -10.70 10.36 14.76
N SER A 77 -11.01 10.33 13.46
CA SER A 77 -10.00 10.29 12.42
C SER A 77 -9.13 11.55 12.50
N PRO A 78 -7.80 11.45 12.41
CA PRO A 78 -6.94 12.62 12.36
C PRO A 78 -7.26 13.59 11.21
N LEU A 79 -7.96 13.12 10.17
CA LEU A 79 -8.40 13.94 9.04
C LEU A 79 -9.71 14.71 9.30
N THR A 80 -10.50 14.30 10.31
CA THR A 80 -11.81 14.91 10.62
C THR A 80 -11.87 15.53 12.00
N MET A 81 -10.93 15.20 12.88
CA MET A 81 -10.86 15.72 14.24
C MET A 81 -10.63 17.24 14.23
N GLY A 82 -11.30 17.95 15.13
CA GLY A 82 -11.10 19.38 15.34
C GLY A 82 -9.67 19.70 15.79
N MET A 83 -9.22 20.94 15.54
CA MET A 83 -7.89 21.44 15.93
C MET A 83 -7.99 22.60 16.93
N SER A 84 -8.99 22.55 17.81
CA SER A 84 -9.36 23.65 18.71
C SER A 84 -8.38 23.82 19.88
N THR A 85 -7.73 22.73 20.32
CA THR A 85 -6.72 22.76 21.37
C THR A 85 -5.33 22.39 20.85
N THR A 86 -4.28 22.84 21.55
CA THR A 86 -2.89 22.44 21.22
C THR A 86 -2.69 20.93 21.30
N LEU A 87 -3.36 20.26 22.24
CA LEU A 87 -3.31 18.80 22.36
C LEU A 87 -3.93 18.12 21.12
N GLU A 88 -5.09 18.59 20.67
CA GLU A 88 -5.72 18.10 19.45
C GLU A 88 -4.83 18.28 18.22
N GLN A 89 -4.18 19.44 18.08
CA GLN A 89 -3.25 19.70 16.98
C GLN A 89 -2.07 18.70 16.96
N ILE A 90 -1.50 18.38 18.12
CA ILE A 90 -0.41 17.41 18.23
C ILE A 90 -0.91 16.01 17.83
N ILE A 91 -2.09 15.61 18.31
CA ILE A 91 -2.69 14.31 17.98
C ILE A 91 -2.97 14.20 16.48
N VAL A 92 -3.56 15.23 15.88
CA VAL A 92 -3.83 15.30 14.45
C VAL A 92 -2.54 15.19 13.64
N LEU A 93 -1.52 15.97 13.99
CA LEU A 93 -0.23 15.95 13.29
C LEU A 93 0.45 14.58 13.38
N ALA A 94 0.48 13.98 14.57
CA ALA A 94 1.04 12.64 14.77
C ALA A 94 0.23 11.58 13.99
N GLY A 95 -1.10 11.70 13.99
CA GLY A 95 -2.01 10.84 13.24
C GLY A 95 -1.77 10.91 11.73
N VAL A 96 -1.66 12.12 11.16
CA VAL A 96 -1.34 12.32 9.74
C VAL A 96 0.02 11.73 9.39
N ALA A 97 1.05 11.93 10.23
CA ALA A 97 2.35 11.31 10.01
C ALA A 97 2.28 9.78 10.01
N LEU A 98 1.49 9.18 10.89
CA LEU A 98 1.26 7.73 10.92
C LEU A 98 0.47 7.22 9.71
N ILE A 99 -0.49 8.00 9.19
CA ILE A 99 -1.20 7.67 7.93
C ILE A 99 -0.21 7.63 6.77
N MET A 100 0.61 8.68 6.63
CA MET A 100 1.63 8.78 5.59
C MET A 100 2.64 7.64 5.67
N ALA A 101 3.10 7.31 6.88
CA ALA A 101 3.99 6.16 7.10
C ALA A 101 3.33 4.83 6.69
N GLY A 102 2.05 4.64 6.99
CA GLY A 102 1.29 3.46 6.56
C GLY A 102 1.15 3.37 5.04
N MET A 103 0.84 4.48 4.36
CA MET A 103 0.78 4.52 2.89
C MET A 103 2.13 4.17 2.27
N PHE A 104 3.24 4.68 2.83
CA PHE A 104 4.59 4.36 2.36
C PHE A 104 4.96 2.89 2.60
N MET A 105 4.49 2.29 3.70
CA MET A 105 4.81 0.90 4.07
C MET A 105 4.31 -0.12 3.04
N VAL A 106 3.29 0.22 2.24
CA VAL A 106 2.86 -0.58 1.08
C VAL A 106 4.05 -0.87 0.16
N PHE A 107 4.83 0.16 -0.20
CA PHE A 107 5.96 0.00 -1.11
C PHE A 107 7.07 -0.86 -0.51
N ILE A 108 7.28 -0.78 0.80
CA ILE A 108 8.21 -1.67 1.52
C ILE A 108 7.76 -3.12 1.39
N ILE A 109 6.47 -3.41 1.60
CA ILE A 109 5.92 -4.76 1.45
C ILE A 109 6.13 -5.26 0.02
N ILE A 110 5.84 -4.44 -1.00
CA ILE A 110 6.08 -4.81 -2.40
C ILE A 110 7.54 -5.15 -2.65
N PHE A 111 8.46 -4.31 -2.18
CA PHE A 111 9.89 -4.50 -2.39
C PHE A 111 10.35 -5.85 -1.79
N GLN A 112 9.91 -6.16 -0.57
CA GLN A 112 10.21 -7.45 0.08
C GLN A 112 9.57 -8.64 -0.66
N LEU A 113 8.35 -8.49 -1.18
CA LEU A 113 7.70 -9.52 -2.02
C LEU A 113 8.47 -9.75 -3.33
N MET A 114 9.05 -8.69 -3.90
CA MET A 114 9.82 -8.77 -5.14
C MET A 114 11.21 -9.39 -4.97
N ASP A 115 11.90 -9.11 -3.86
CA ASP A 115 13.17 -9.74 -3.52
C ASP A 115 13.05 -11.27 -3.48
N GLY A 116 11.85 -11.75 -3.12
CA GLY A 116 11.51 -13.16 -3.12
C GLY A 116 11.19 -13.78 -4.48
N LEU A 117 11.09 -13.01 -5.56
CA LEU A 117 10.88 -13.60 -6.89
C LEU A 117 12.12 -14.43 -7.27
N THR A 118 11.96 -15.68 -7.69
CA THR A 118 13.10 -16.54 -8.09
C THR A 118 13.47 -16.39 -9.56
N SER A 119 12.58 -15.84 -10.39
CA SER A 119 12.79 -15.62 -11.82
C SER A 119 13.53 -14.31 -12.09
N ASN A 120 14.68 -14.35 -12.78
CA ASN A 120 15.44 -13.14 -13.15
C ASN A 120 14.81 -12.36 -14.32
N MET A 121 14.03 -13.01 -15.19
CA MET A 121 13.34 -12.33 -16.28
C MET A 121 12.16 -11.52 -15.72
N ASN A 122 12.32 -10.19 -15.72
CA ASN A 122 11.35 -9.13 -15.34
C ASN A 122 11.49 -8.52 -13.94
N LYS A 123 12.50 -8.92 -13.13
CA LYS A 123 12.78 -8.22 -11.87
C LYS A 123 13.08 -6.74 -12.07
N GLU A 124 13.98 -6.43 -13.01
CA GLU A 124 14.38 -5.05 -13.30
C GLU A 124 13.20 -4.16 -13.70
N VAL A 125 12.30 -4.68 -14.56
CA VAL A 125 11.08 -3.97 -14.94
C VAL A 125 10.20 -3.70 -13.72
N LEU A 126 9.97 -4.70 -12.86
CA LEU A 126 9.19 -4.52 -11.64
C LEU A 126 9.85 -3.51 -10.67
N TYR A 127 11.19 -3.52 -10.52
CA TYR A 127 11.89 -2.56 -9.65
C TYR A 127 11.81 -1.14 -10.19
N ASN A 128 11.95 -0.97 -11.51
CA ASN A 128 11.79 0.31 -12.16
C ASN A 128 10.35 0.83 -11.98
N LEU A 129 9.34 -0.02 -12.15
CA LEU A 129 7.94 0.35 -11.91
C LEU A 129 7.70 0.79 -10.47
N VAL A 130 8.14 0.02 -9.48
CA VAL A 130 7.98 0.37 -8.07
C VAL A 130 8.72 1.66 -7.74
N THR A 131 9.91 1.88 -8.30
CA THR A 131 10.68 3.11 -8.10
C THR A 131 9.94 4.33 -8.65
N ILE A 132 9.36 4.21 -9.85
CA ILE A 132 8.54 5.27 -10.44
C ILE A 132 7.28 5.51 -9.59
N MET A 133 6.62 4.44 -9.12
CA MET A 133 5.45 4.55 -8.24
C MET A 133 5.78 5.28 -6.93
N ILE A 134 6.91 4.96 -6.29
CA ILE A 134 7.38 5.66 -5.09
C ILE A 134 7.64 7.14 -5.38
N LEU A 135 8.31 7.44 -6.50
CA LEU A 135 8.57 8.82 -6.91
C LEU A 135 7.28 9.61 -7.11
N LEU A 136 6.32 9.05 -7.85
CA LEU A 136 5.01 9.67 -8.05
C LEU A 136 4.26 9.84 -6.73
N PHE A 137 4.30 8.86 -5.84
CA PHE A 137 3.68 8.94 -4.53
C PHE A 137 4.26 10.10 -3.69
N ILE A 138 5.59 10.25 -3.67
CA ILE A 138 6.27 11.35 -2.97
C ILE A 138 5.87 12.69 -3.58
N LEU A 139 5.87 12.81 -4.91
CA LEU A 139 5.47 14.03 -5.62
C LEU A 139 4.01 14.40 -5.34
N ALA A 140 3.10 13.43 -5.37
CA ALA A 140 1.69 13.63 -5.02
C ALA A 140 1.53 14.09 -3.57
N GLY A 141 2.25 13.48 -2.62
CA GLY A 141 2.21 13.87 -1.22
C GLY A 141 2.74 15.28 -0.96
N ILE A 142 3.84 15.67 -1.62
CA ILE A 142 4.38 17.03 -1.56
C ILE A 142 3.36 18.04 -2.12
N ASP A 143 2.81 17.79 -3.31
CA ASP A 143 1.80 18.67 -3.90
C ASP A 143 0.54 18.75 -3.04
N ALA A 144 0.05 17.62 -2.51
CA ALA A 144 -1.13 17.56 -1.66
C ALA A 144 -0.95 18.31 -0.32
N PHE A 145 0.28 18.43 0.19
CA PHE A 145 0.58 19.13 1.44
C PHE A 145 0.76 20.63 1.24
N PHE A 146 1.50 21.04 0.20
CA PHE A 146 1.78 22.46 -0.08
C PHE A 146 0.75 23.12 -0.99
N ASN A 147 -0.11 22.32 -1.62
CA ASN A 147 -1.11 22.75 -2.60
C ASN A 147 -0.53 23.64 -3.71
N PHE A 148 0.60 23.21 -4.30
CA PHE A 148 1.29 23.99 -5.34
C PHE A 148 0.40 24.17 -6.57
N VAL A 149 -0.28 23.10 -7.01
CA VAL A 149 -1.24 23.14 -8.11
C VAL A 149 -2.48 22.30 -7.72
N PRO A 150 -3.68 22.92 -7.57
CA PRO A 150 -4.87 22.25 -7.02
C PRO A 150 -5.36 20.96 -7.72
N THR A 151 -4.84 20.65 -8.89
CA THR A 151 -5.20 19.45 -9.68
C THR A 151 -4.04 18.50 -9.93
N LEU A 152 -2.81 18.86 -9.57
CA LEU A 152 -1.62 18.09 -9.92
C LEU A 152 -1.56 16.78 -9.14
N SER A 153 -1.78 16.80 -7.83
CA SER A 153 -1.88 15.61 -6.99
C SER A 153 -2.90 14.60 -7.54
N THR A 154 -4.09 15.05 -7.95
CA THR A 154 -5.12 14.18 -8.57
C THR A 154 -4.62 13.54 -9.88
N ILE A 155 -3.95 14.30 -10.74
CA ILE A 155 -3.36 13.79 -11.99
C ILE A 155 -2.28 12.74 -11.68
N ILE A 156 -1.40 13.02 -10.71
CA ILE A 156 -0.34 12.10 -10.30
C ILE A 156 -0.93 10.84 -9.70
N MET A 157 -1.98 10.93 -8.87
CA MET A 157 -2.69 9.77 -8.32
C MET A 157 -3.34 8.91 -9.43
N GLY A 158 -3.91 9.54 -10.45
CA GLY A 158 -4.41 8.82 -11.63
C GLY A 158 -3.29 8.08 -12.38
N ALA A 159 -2.12 8.71 -12.56
CA ALA A 159 -0.96 8.06 -13.15
C ALA A 159 -0.42 6.92 -12.28
N LEU A 160 -0.41 7.10 -10.94
CA LEU A 160 -0.01 6.07 -9.99
C LEU A 160 -0.92 4.83 -10.09
N LEU A 161 -2.23 5.02 -10.17
CA LEU A 161 -3.20 3.93 -10.35
C LEU A 161 -2.93 3.13 -11.64
N LEU A 162 -2.61 3.81 -12.74
CA LEU A 162 -2.24 3.13 -13.99
C LEU A 162 -0.96 2.30 -13.84
N LEU A 163 0.04 2.83 -13.13
CA LEU A 163 1.27 2.10 -12.85
C LEU A 163 1.04 0.91 -11.91
N GLU A 164 0.15 1.03 -10.93
CA GLU A 164 -0.25 -0.07 -10.05
C GLU A 164 -0.91 -1.21 -10.83
N VAL A 165 -1.82 -0.88 -11.76
CA VAL A 165 -2.42 -1.88 -12.66
C VAL A 165 -1.36 -2.57 -13.51
N LEU A 166 -0.43 -1.80 -14.08
CA LEU A 166 0.67 -2.35 -14.88
C LEU A 166 1.61 -3.22 -14.03
N PHE A 167 1.92 -2.79 -12.81
CA PHE A 167 2.68 -3.55 -11.83
C PHE A 167 1.98 -4.88 -11.51
N LEU A 168 0.68 -4.87 -11.20
CA LEU A 168 -0.10 -6.08 -10.93
C LEU A 168 -0.06 -7.04 -12.12
N PHE A 169 -0.21 -6.55 -13.35
CA PHE A 169 -0.12 -7.37 -14.55
C PHE A 169 1.26 -8.02 -14.71
N CYS A 170 2.32 -7.24 -14.57
CA CYS A 170 3.69 -7.75 -14.61
C CYS A 170 3.97 -8.76 -13.49
N TYR A 171 3.50 -8.47 -12.28
CA TYR A 171 3.66 -9.31 -11.10
C TYR A 171 2.91 -10.64 -11.26
N TYR A 172 1.67 -10.62 -11.75
CA TYR A 172 0.89 -11.82 -12.05
C TYR A 172 1.62 -12.75 -13.02
N ASN A 173 2.10 -12.20 -14.14
CA ASN A 173 2.80 -12.96 -15.16
C ASN A 173 4.14 -13.53 -14.65
N ALA A 174 4.84 -12.78 -13.81
CA ALA A 174 6.11 -13.21 -13.24
C ALA A 174 5.95 -14.24 -12.12
N PHE A 175 4.90 -14.11 -11.30
CA PHE A 175 4.81 -14.80 -10.01
C PHE A 175 3.74 -15.90 -9.93
N VAL A 176 2.60 -15.74 -10.62
CA VAL A 176 1.52 -16.74 -10.62
C VAL A 176 1.74 -17.76 -11.72
N ILE A 177 1.83 -17.30 -12.98
CA ILE A 177 1.90 -18.21 -14.16
C ILE A 177 3.17 -19.06 -14.16
N LYS A 178 4.31 -18.52 -13.73
CA LYS A 178 5.59 -19.24 -13.79
C LYS A 178 5.81 -20.23 -12.64
N ASN A 179 5.30 -19.94 -11.45
CA ASN A 179 5.44 -20.86 -10.31
C ASN A 179 4.40 -21.98 -10.31
N GLU A 180 3.23 -21.79 -10.93
CA GLU A 180 2.29 -22.90 -11.19
C GLU A 180 2.85 -23.94 -12.18
N LYS A 181 3.82 -23.56 -13.04
CA LYS A 181 4.49 -24.50 -13.96
C LYS A 181 5.64 -25.28 -13.33
N LEU A 182 6.04 -24.93 -12.12
CA LEU A 182 7.16 -25.56 -11.39
C LEU A 182 6.68 -26.53 -10.30
N ILE A 183 5.36 -26.66 -10.12
CA ILE A 183 4.67 -27.63 -9.27
C ILE A 183 4.03 -28.67 -10.19
#